data_AF-A0A1V6PS24-F1
#
_entry.id   AF-A0A1V6PS24-F1
#
_cell.length_a   1.000
_cell.length_b   1.000
_cell.length_c   1.000
_cell.angle_alpha   90.00
_cell.angle_beta   90.00
_cell.angle_gamma   90.00
#
_symmetry.space_group_name_H-M   'P 1'
#
loop_
_entity.id
_entity.type
_entity.pdbx_description
1 polymer ?
#
loop_
_entity_poly.entity_id
_entity_poly.type
_entity_poly.pdbx_seq_one_letter_code
_entity_poly.pdbx_strand_id
1 'polypeptide(L)'
;MATTTAAAMQSARPDFSALQPETIRLFPLSNYTFGTKETQPEEDPSVLARLKRLEEHYDLHGMRRTSEGILVCHEHNHPHVLMLQIANAFFKLPGDYLHHEDDEIEGFKKRLNERLAPVGSQFSGEGVNADWDIGDTLAQWWRPNFETFMYPFLPGHVTRPKECKKLYLIQLPKKKVLSVPKNMKLLAVPLFELYDNTARYGPQLSAIPHLLSRYNFEFVDENDNVVAVTPGGPDQHLPRTRVLAGGDGAEDTGMLDVEEGQRIESHH
;
A
#
# COMPACT_ATOMS: atom_id res chain seq x y z
N MET A 1 -63.19 -7.09 18.79
CA MET A 1 -61.83 -7.19 19.37
C MET A 1 -60.92 -7.83 18.33
N ALA A 2 -60.20 -7.02 17.56
CA ALA A 2 -59.12 -7.47 16.70
C ALA A 2 -58.11 -6.31 16.67
N THR A 3 -57.20 -6.33 17.63
CA THR A 3 -56.11 -5.36 17.75
C THR A 3 -55.06 -5.75 16.71
N THR A 4 -55.13 -5.15 15.53
CA THR A 4 -54.09 -5.29 14.51
C THR A 4 -52.85 -4.57 15.02
N THR A 5 -51.86 -5.33 15.45
CA THR A 5 -50.53 -4.87 15.85
C THR A 5 -49.87 -4.13 14.68
N ALA A 6 -49.74 -2.81 14.79
CA ALA A 6 -48.93 -1.96 13.92
C ALA A 6 -47.43 -2.14 14.18
N ALA A 7 -46.97 -3.38 14.31
CA ALA A 7 -45.55 -3.73 14.27
C ALA A 7 -45.23 -4.21 12.86
N ALA A 8 -45.43 -3.32 11.88
CA ALA A 8 -44.91 -3.53 10.54
C ALA A 8 -43.39 -3.54 10.64
N MET A 9 -42.80 -4.69 10.36
CA MET A 9 -41.36 -4.93 10.27
C MET A 9 -40.70 -3.88 9.38
N GLN A 10 -40.21 -2.79 9.96
CA GLN A 10 -39.12 -2.03 9.37
C GLN A 10 -37.89 -2.92 9.50
N SER A 11 -37.59 -3.71 8.47
CA SER A 11 -36.24 -4.21 8.29
C SER A 11 -35.35 -2.97 8.23
N ALA A 12 -34.64 -2.68 9.33
CA ALA A 12 -33.72 -1.57 9.39
C ALA A 12 -32.75 -1.73 8.22
N ARG A 13 -32.77 -0.79 7.28
CA ARG A 13 -31.81 -0.78 6.18
C ARG A 13 -30.42 -0.77 6.84
N PRO A 14 -29.51 -1.66 6.45
CA PRO A 14 -28.15 -1.62 6.98
C PRO A 14 -27.56 -0.24 6.68
N ASP A 15 -26.73 0.26 7.60
CA ASP A 15 -26.04 1.52 7.43
C ASP A 15 -25.20 1.50 6.14
N PHE A 16 -25.02 2.65 5.50
CA PHE A 16 -24.24 2.76 4.26
C PHE A 16 -22.80 2.24 4.45
N SER A 17 -22.27 2.36 5.67
CA SER A 17 -20.93 1.89 6.03
C SER A 17 -20.85 0.41 6.43
N ALA A 18 -21.95 -0.35 6.36
CA ALA A 18 -21.98 -1.74 6.84
C ALA A 18 -21.09 -2.72 6.05
N LEU A 19 -20.65 -2.36 4.85
CA LEU A 19 -19.79 -3.18 3.98
C LEU A 19 -18.41 -2.56 3.74
N GLN A 20 -17.97 -1.66 4.61
CA GLN A 20 -16.61 -1.12 4.56
C GLN A 20 -15.59 -2.22 4.88
N PRO A 21 -14.43 -2.26 4.22
CA PRO A 21 -13.39 -3.21 4.56
C PRO A 21 -12.76 -2.87 5.90
N GLU A 22 -11.98 -3.82 6.41
CA GLU A 22 -11.20 -3.65 7.63
C GLU A 22 -10.25 -2.46 7.51
N THR A 23 -10.18 -1.68 8.58
CA THR A 23 -9.29 -0.52 8.67
C THR A 23 -7.84 -0.98 8.74
N ILE A 24 -6.99 -0.39 7.91
CA ILE A 24 -5.55 -0.65 7.91
C ILE A 24 -4.85 0.44 8.70
N ARG A 25 -4.02 0.04 9.66
CA ARG A 25 -3.15 0.95 10.39
C ARG A 25 -1.90 1.28 9.57
N LEU A 26 -1.61 2.57 9.44
CA LEU A 26 -0.40 3.09 8.82
C LEU A 26 0.48 3.76 9.86
N PHE A 27 1.78 3.47 9.83
CA PHE A 27 2.79 4.09 10.67
C PHE A 27 3.55 5.19 9.92
N PRO A 28 4.12 6.17 10.64
CA PRO A 28 4.78 7.30 10.01
C PRO A 28 6.08 6.86 9.33
N LEU A 29 6.47 7.56 8.27
CA LEU A 29 7.69 7.27 7.51
C LEU A 29 8.95 7.27 8.41
N SER A 30 8.98 8.10 9.45
CA SER A 30 10.08 8.21 10.42
C SER A 30 10.34 6.92 11.21
N ASN A 31 9.35 6.01 11.31
CA ASN A 31 9.52 4.73 11.99
C ASN A 31 10.35 3.70 11.19
N TYR A 32 10.59 3.95 9.90
CA TYR A 32 11.30 3.04 9.02
C TYR A 32 12.73 3.51 8.79
N THR A 33 13.69 2.62 9.02
CA THR A 33 15.11 2.92 8.81
C THR A 33 15.54 2.40 7.45
N PHE A 34 16.17 3.27 6.66
CA PHE A 34 16.68 2.92 5.33
C PHE A 34 18.17 2.63 5.37
N GLY A 35 18.52 1.37 5.16
CA GLY A 35 19.90 0.92 5.00
C GLY A 35 20.33 0.89 3.53
N THR A 36 21.64 0.80 3.30
CA THR A 36 22.21 0.58 1.96
C THR A 36 22.89 -0.77 1.91
N LYS A 37 22.69 -1.54 0.83
CA LYS A 37 23.42 -2.78 0.54
C LYS A 37 24.18 -2.70 -0.77
N GLU A 38 24.87 -3.77 -1.13
CA GLU A 38 25.63 -3.85 -2.37
C GLU A 38 24.77 -3.57 -3.61
N THR A 39 25.42 -3.06 -4.64
CA THR A 39 24.80 -2.74 -5.92
C THR A 39 24.16 -3.98 -6.51
N GLN A 40 22.90 -3.87 -6.91
CA GLN A 40 22.22 -4.93 -7.64
C GLN A 40 22.50 -4.77 -9.13
N PRO A 41 23.10 -5.76 -9.81
CA PRO A 41 23.31 -5.68 -11.25
C PRO A 41 21.97 -5.66 -11.99
N GLU A 42 21.95 -5.02 -13.15
CA GLU A 42 20.83 -5.12 -14.07
C GLU A 42 20.78 -6.54 -14.63
N GLU A 43 19.62 -7.18 -14.54
CA GLU A 43 19.49 -8.59 -14.95
C GLU A 43 19.53 -8.77 -16.46
N ASP A 44 19.02 -7.80 -17.22
CA ASP A 44 18.96 -7.87 -18.67
C ASP A 44 19.64 -6.64 -19.29
N PRO A 45 20.59 -6.81 -20.23
CA PRO A 45 21.28 -5.69 -20.88
C PRO A 45 20.38 -4.92 -21.87
N SER A 46 19.21 -5.46 -22.20
CA SER A 46 18.26 -4.83 -23.13
C SER A 46 16.85 -5.39 -22.95
N VAL A 47 15.86 -4.65 -23.47
CA VAL A 47 14.47 -5.12 -23.55
C VAL A 47 14.36 -6.43 -24.34
N LEU A 48 15.14 -6.60 -25.41
CA LEU A 48 15.14 -7.81 -26.22
C LEU A 48 15.64 -9.02 -25.42
N ALA A 49 16.71 -8.86 -24.65
CA ALA A 49 17.22 -9.91 -23.76
C ALA A 49 16.19 -10.32 -22.71
N ARG A 50 15.48 -9.33 -22.13
CA ARG A 50 14.39 -9.58 -21.18
C ARG A 50 13.26 -10.40 -21.78
N LEU A 51 12.84 -10.09 -23.01
CA LEU A 51 11.78 -10.82 -23.71
C LEU A 51 12.22 -12.24 -24.07
N LYS A 52 13.47 -12.41 -24.52
CA LYS A 52 14.04 -13.73 -24.79
C LYS A 52 14.10 -14.60 -23.54
N ARG A 53 14.53 -14.04 -22.40
CA ARG A 53 14.53 -14.74 -21.10
C ARG A 53 13.11 -15.13 -20.65
N LEU A 54 12.10 -14.32 -20.99
CA LEU A 54 10.70 -14.67 -20.74
C LEU A 54 10.23 -15.83 -21.64
N GLU A 55 10.61 -15.83 -22.91
CA GLU A 55 10.33 -16.92 -23.85
C GLU A 55 10.97 -18.24 -23.41
N GLU A 56 12.27 -18.24 -23.09
CA GLU A 56 12.99 -19.41 -22.59
C GLU A 56 12.37 -19.97 -21.30
N HIS A 57 11.99 -19.10 -20.36
CA HIS A 57 11.28 -19.52 -19.15
C HIS A 57 9.92 -20.12 -19.48
N TYR A 58 9.21 -19.57 -20.46
CA TYR A 58 7.89 -20.04 -20.86
C TYR A 58 7.93 -21.43 -21.49
N ASP A 59 8.94 -21.70 -22.31
CA ASP A 59 9.11 -23.01 -22.94
C ASP A 59 9.45 -24.11 -21.92
N LEU A 60 10.18 -23.76 -20.86
CA LEU A 60 10.59 -24.70 -19.81
C LEU A 60 9.52 -24.92 -18.73
N HIS A 61 8.86 -23.86 -18.28
CA HIS A 61 8.01 -23.87 -17.08
C HIS A 61 6.59 -23.34 -17.31
N GLY A 62 6.29 -22.82 -18.49
CA GLY A 62 5.03 -22.16 -18.78
C GLY A 62 4.95 -20.72 -18.24
N MET A 63 3.74 -20.28 -17.91
CA MET A 63 3.46 -18.89 -17.54
C MET A 63 4.32 -18.41 -16.37
N ARG A 64 5.03 -17.30 -16.54
CA ARG A 64 5.77 -16.64 -15.47
C ARG A 64 4.81 -16.07 -14.41
N ARG A 65 5.12 -16.30 -13.14
CA ARG A 65 4.39 -15.76 -11.99
C ARG A 65 5.23 -14.65 -11.35
N THR A 66 4.67 -13.46 -11.21
CA THR A 66 5.36 -12.29 -10.65
C THR A 66 4.53 -11.72 -9.49
N SER A 67 5.19 -11.44 -8.37
CA SER A 67 4.54 -10.83 -7.20
C SER A 67 5.27 -9.54 -6.84
N GLU A 68 4.51 -8.45 -6.73
CA GLU A 68 4.99 -7.13 -6.34
C GLU A 68 4.22 -6.62 -5.12
N GLY A 69 4.91 -5.91 -4.23
CA GLY A 69 4.41 -5.44 -2.95
C GLY A 69 4.13 -3.96 -2.95
N ILE A 70 2.94 -3.58 -2.50
CA ILE A 70 2.55 -2.20 -2.22
C ILE A 70 2.68 -2.02 -0.72
N LEU A 71 3.82 -1.46 -0.30
CA LEU A 71 4.09 -1.13 1.09
C LEU A 71 3.59 0.29 1.33
N VAL A 72 2.67 0.45 2.27
CA VAL A 72 2.05 1.74 2.57
C VAL A 72 2.51 2.22 3.95
N CYS A 73 2.94 3.47 4.00
CA CYS A 73 3.19 4.22 5.22
C CYS A 73 2.44 5.55 5.14
N HIS A 74 2.64 6.44 6.11
CA HIS A 74 2.14 7.81 5.98
C HIS A 74 3.18 8.86 6.32
N GLU A 75 2.94 10.04 5.79
CA GLU A 75 3.62 11.26 6.20
C GLU A 75 2.55 12.35 6.26
N HIS A 76 2.52 13.12 7.34
CA HIS A 76 1.50 14.15 7.57
C HIS A 76 0.04 13.63 7.40
N ASN A 77 -0.26 12.44 7.93
CA ASN A 77 -1.59 11.80 7.86
C ASN A 77 -2.09 11.56 6.43
N HIS A 78 -1.16 11.40 5.49
CA HIS A 78 -1.45 11.10 4.09
C HIS A 78 -0.74 9.79 3.67
N PRO A 79 -1.42 8.84 3.01
CA PRO A 79 -0.80 7.60 2.59
C PRO A 79 0.30 7.82 1.53
N HIS A 80 1.41 7.14 1.71
CA HIS A 80 2.54 7.10 0.79
C HIS A 80 2.89 5.65 0.47
N VAL A 81 3.28 5.39 -0.78
CA VAL A 81 3.70 4.08 -1.26
C VAL A 81 5.22 4.06 -1.36
N LEU A 82 5.86 3.06 -0.75
CA LEU A 82 7.31 2.89 -0.85
C LEU A 82 7.68 2.27 -2.21
N MET A 83 8.53 2.96 -2.98
CA MET A 83 8.93 2.55 -4.33
C MET A 83 10.44 2.67 -4.54
N LEU A 84 10.98 1.77 -5.34
CA LEU A 84 12.38 1.78 -5.75
C LEU A 84 12.54 2.64 -7.00
N GLN A 85 13.40 3.65 -6.93
CA GLN A 85 13.80 4.50 -8.05
C GLN A 85 15.16 4.04 -8.61
N ILE A 86 15.23 3.84 -9.91
CA ILE A 86 16.42 3.48 -10.68
C ILE A 86 16.73 4.61 -11.67
N ALA A 87 18.00 5.04 -11.74
CA ALA A 87 18.47 6.06 -12.68
C ALA A 87 17.61 7.34 -12.73
N ASN A 88 17.02 7.74 -11.60
CA ASN A 88 16.14 8.89 -11.40
C ASN A 88 14.82 8.93 -12.21
N ALA A 89 14.65 8.09 -13.23
CA ALA A 89 13.49 8.12 -14.12
C ALA A 89 12.61 6.87 -14.07
N PHE A 90 13.12 5.75 -13.53
CA PHE A 90 12.41 4.49 -13.52
C PHE A 90 11.97 4.12 -12.11
N PHE A 91 10.69 3.79 -11.94
CA PHE A 91 10.10 3.43 -10.66
C PHE A 91 9.61 1.98 -10.71
N LYS A 92 9.84 1.23 -9.64
CA LYS A 92 9.34 -0.13 -9.49
C LYS A 92 8.89 -0.40 -8.06
N LEU A 93 7.93 -1.31 -7.92
CA LEU A 93 7.59 -1.89 -6.64
C LEU A 93 8.62 -2.95 -6.24
N PRO A 94 8.85 -3.17 -4.94
CA PRO A 94 9.63 -4.32 -4.48
C PRO A 94 8.89 -5.62 -4.78
N GLY A 95 9.64 -6.61 -5.26
CA GLY A 95 9.09 -7.87 -5.72
C GLY A 95 9.89 -8.44 -6.88
N ASP A 96 9.46 -9.59 -7.35
CA ASP A 96 10.06 -10.25 -8.52
C ASP A 96 9.23 -11.43 -9.03
N TYR A 97 9.69 -12.05 -10.11
CA TYR A 97 9.18 -13.35 -10.53
C TYR A 97 9.54 -14.46 -9.54
N LEU A 98 8.56 -15.30 -9.26
CA LEU A 98 8.68 -16.45 -8.36
C LEU A 98 9.32 -17.62 -9.11
N HIS A 99 10.01 -18.51 -8.38
CA HIS A 99 10.42 -19.77 -8.96
C HIS A 99 9.18 -20.60 -9.32
N HIS A 100 9.26 -21.43 -10.36
CA HIS A 100 8.10 -22.20 -10.84
C HIS A 100 7.54 -23.20 -9.81
N GLU A 101 8.38 -23.68 -8.89
CA GLU A 101 8.01 -24.61 -7.82
C GLU A 101 7.64 -23.91 -6.50
N ASP A 102 7.95 -22.62 -6.36
CA ASP A 102 7.72 -21.91 -5.09
C ASP A 102 6.21 -21.73 -4.85
N ASP A 103 5.82 -21.81 -3.58
CA ASP A 103 4.52 -21.29 -3.15
C ASP A 103 4.44 -19.78 -3.40
N GLU A 104 3.23 -19.29 -3.67
CA GLU A 104 2.99 -17.90 -4.03
C GLU A 104 3.39 -16.92 -2.93
N ILE A 105 2.95 -17.18 -1.69
CA ILE A 105 3.16 -16.26 -0.56
C ILE A 105 4.57 -16.45 0.01
N GLU A 106 4.98 -17.69 0.24
CA GLU A 106 6.30 -17.96 0.81
C GLU A 106 7.44 -17.59 -0.16
N GLY A 107 7.26 -17.89 -1.45
CA GLY A 107 8.16 -17.43 -2.51
C GLY A 107 8.23 -15.91 -2.58
N PHE A 108 7.09 -15.23 -2.43
CA PHE A 108 7.07 -13.77 -2.44
C PHE A 108 7.77 -13.16 -1.22
N LYS A 109 7.56 -13.69 -0.01
CA LYS A 109 8.31 -13.28 1.19
C LYS A 109 9.81 -13.43 1.01
N LYS A 110 10.25 -14.55 0.42
CA LYS A 110 11.66 -14.77 0.08
C LYS A 110 12.19 -13.72 -0.89
N ARG A 111 11.44 -13.38 -1.95
CA ARG A 111 11.80 -12.31 -2.88
C ARG A 111 11.88 -10.94 -2.20
N LEU A 112 10.93 -10.61 -1.32
CA LEU A 112 10.98 -9.36 -0.55
C LEU A 112 12.23 -9.30 0.34
N ASN A 113 12.60 -10.41 0.98
CA ASN A 113 13.84 -10.48 1.75
C ASN A 113 15.08 -10.28 0.87
N GLU A 114 15.17 -10.96 -0.27
CA GLU A 114 16.27 -10.76 -1.23
C GLU A 114 16.37 -9.30 -1.70
N ARG A 115 15.22 -8.62 -1.86
CA ARG A 115 15.16 -7.23 -2.36
C ARG A 115 15.34 -6.16 -1.28
N LEU A 116 14.84 -6.35 -0.06
CA LEU A 116 14.77 -5.30 0.97
C LEU A 116 15.34 -5.68 2.35
N ALA A 117 15.67 -6.94 2.62
CA ALA A 117 16.21 -7.31 3.93
C ALA A 117 17.61 -6.70 4.16
N PRO A 118 17.94 -6.33 5.42
CA PRO A 118 19.27 -5.91 5.79
C PRO A 118 20.32 -7.01 5.58
N VAL A 119 21.54 -6.60 5.23
CA VAL A 119 22.68 -7.51 5.09
C VAL A 119 23.42 -7.61 6.43
N GLY A 120 23.57 -8.85 6.94
CA GLY A 120 24.25 -9.14 8.19
C GLY A 120 23.46 -8.76 9.46
N SER A 121 24.10 -8.91 10.62
CA SER A 121 23.53 -8.59 11.94
C SER A 121 23.71 -7.11 12.32
N GLN A 122 23.91 -6.22 11.34
CA GLN A 122 24.23 -4.80 11.58
C GLN A 122 23.09 -4.03 12.26
N PHE A 123 21.86 -4.52 12.13
CA PHE A 123 20.69 -3.98 12.79
C PHE A 123 20.15 -5.04 13.75
N SER A 124 20.39 -4.85 15.05
CA SER A 124 19.83 -5.67 16.12
C SER A 124 18.80 -4.85 16.89
N GLY A 125 17.55 -5.32 16.92
CA GLY A 125 16.44 -4.66 17.58
C GLY A 125 15.14 -5.42 17.42
N GLU A 126 14.19 -5.18 18.32
CA GLU A 126 12.86 -5.76 18.25
C GLU A 126 12.11 -5.26 17.01
N GLY A 127 11.51 -6.17 16.24
CA GLY A 127 10.78 -5.84 15.00
C GLY A 127 11.66 -5.59 13.76
N VAL A 128 12.98 -5.44 13.90
CA VAL A 128 13.91 -5.19 12.78
C VAL A 128 13.84 -6.29 11.71
N ASN A 129 13.74 -7.54 12.15
CA ASN A 129 13.61 -8.74 11.31
C ASN A 129 12.19 -9.32 11.35
N ALA A 130 11.16 -8.52 11.63
CA ALA A 130 9.78 -8.98 11.58
C ALA A 130 9.48 -9.61 10.21
N ASP A 131 8.67 -10.67 10.18
CA ASP A 131 8.24 -11.27 8.91
C ASP A 131 7.36 -10.28 8.11
N TRP A 132 7.18 -10.56 6.83
CA TRP A 132 6.29 -9.77 5.98
C TRP A 132 4.86 -10.22 6.15
N ASP A 133 3.98 -9.28 6.50
CA ASP A 133 2.54 -9.51 6.50
C ASP A 133 1.97 -9.22 5.10
N ILE A 134 1.69 -10.29 4.35
CA ILE A 134 1.16 -10.22 3.00
C ILE A 134 -0.36 -10.24 3.09
N GLY A 135 -0.98 -9.09 2.82
CA GLY A 135 -2.43 -8.92 2.82
C GLY A 135 -3.06 -9.26 1.48
N ASP A 136 -4.13 -8.53 1.16
CA ASP A 136 -4.95 -8.78 -0.02
C ASP A 136 -4.18 -8.66 -1.35
N THR A 137 -4.59 -9.47 -2.33
CA THR A 137 -4.25 -9.22 -3.74
C THR A 137 -5.09 -8.06 -4.27
N LEU A 138 -4.44 -6.93 -4.51
CA LEU A 138 -5.07 -5.69 -4.97
C LEU A 138 -5.40 -5.70 -6.46
N ALA A 139 -4.51 -6.28 -7.28
CA ALA A 139 -4.70 -6.35 -8.72
C ALA A 139 -3.94 -7.51 -9.35
N GLN A 140 -4.41 -7.92 -10.52
CA GLN A 140 -3.74 -8.90 -11.38
C GLN A 140 -3.57 -8.31 -12.78
N TRP A 141 -2.34 -8.38 -13.28
CA TRP A 141 -1.95 -7.90 -14.59
C TRP A 141 -1.46 -9.07 -15.45
N TRP A 142 -1.97 -9.14 -16.67
CA TRP A 142 -1.73 -10.25 -17.58
C TRP A 142 -0.95 -9.78 -18.78
N ARG A 143 0.13 -10.50 -19.10
CA ARG A 143 0.89 -10.32 -20.34
C ARG A 143 0.48 -11.40 -21.33
N PRO A 144 -0.23 -11.08 -22.42
CA PRO A 144 -0.71 -12.10 -23.36
C PRO A 144 0.41 -12.65 -24.28
N ASN A 145 1.36 -11.81 -24.66
CA ASN A 145 2.43 -12.10 -25.64
C ASN A 145 3.82 -11.75 -25.10
N PHE A 146 4.90 -12.11 -25.80
CA PHE A 146 6.27 -11.72 -25.46
C PHE A 146 6.55 -10.25 -25.81
N GLU A 147 5.80 -9.35 -25.20
CA GLU A 147 5.83 -7.90 -25.40
C GLU A 147 5.87 -7.18 -24.05
N THR A 148 6.03 -5.86 -24.03
CA THR A 148 6.15 -5.08 -22.80
C THR A 148 4.82 -4.71 -22.14
N PHE A 149 3.71 -4.70 -22.89
CA PHE A 149 2.40 -4.31 -22.39
C PHE A 149 1.74 -5.40 -21.53
N MET A 150 0.97 -4.96 -20.53
CA MET A 150 0.14 -5.82 -19.69
C MET A 150 -1.25 -5.20 -19.55
N TYR A 151 -2.24 -6.06 -19.28
CA TYR A 151 -3.63 -5.66 -19.14
C TYR A 151 -4.16 -6.03 -17.75
N PRO A 152 -5.02 -5.21 -17.12
CA PRO A 152 -5.63 -5.52 -15.82
C PRO A 152 -6.80 -6.51 -15.95
N PHE A 153 -6.80 -7.32 -17.01
CA PHE A 153 -7.74 -8.38 -17.33
C PHE A 153 -7.07 -9.32 -18.33
N LEU A 154 -7.61 -10.53 -18.52
CA LEU A 154 -7.14 -11.44 -19.56
C LEU A 154 -7.86 -11.08 -20.88
N PRO A 155 -7.15 -10.65 -21.94
CA PRO A 155 -7.80 -10.28 -23.20
C PRO A 155 -8.55 -11.45 -23.85
N GLY A 156 -9.57 -11.12 -24.65
CA GLY A 156 -10.38 -12.12 -25.35
C GLY A 156 -9.54 -13.08 -26.19
N HIS A 157 -9.93 -14.36 -26.21
CA HIS A 157 -9.26 -15.45 -26.94
C HIS A 157 -7.84 -15.81 -26.46
N VAL A 158 -7.31 -15.14 -25.43
CA VAL A 158 -6.02 -15.50 -24.82
C VAL A 158 -6.22 -16.60 -23.80
N THR A 159 -5.88 -17.84 -24.16
CA THR A 159 -5.94 -19.00 -23.25
C THR A 159 -4.61 -19.29 -22.55
N ARG A 160 -3.50 -18.74 -23.07
CA ARG A 160 -2.13 -19.02 -22.63
C ARG A 160 -1.31 -17.73 -22.50
N PRO A 161 -1.56 -16.92 -21.46
CA PRO A 161 -0.75 -15.73 -21.16
C PRO A 161 0.69 -16.12 -20.81
N LYS A 162 1.63 -15.21 -21.04
CA LYS A 162 3.07 -15.41 -20.82
C LYS A 162 3.50 -15.04 -19.40
N GLU A 163 2.80 -14.10 -18.78
CA GLU A 163 3.06 -13.68 -17.41
C GLU A 163 1.76 -13.28 -16.71
N CYS A 164 1.62 -13.69 -15.45
CA CYS A 164 0.64 -13.15 -14.50
C CYS A 164 1.41 -12.42 -13.40
N LYS A 165 1.18 -11.12 -13.27
CA LYS A 165 1.73 -10.29 -12.20
C LYS A 165 0.64 -9.95 -11.20
N LYS A 166 0.86 -10.23 -9.93
CA LYS A 166 -0.05 -9.89 -8.82
C LYS A 166 0.55 -8.78 -7.97
N LEU A 167 -0.28 -7.82 -7.60
CA LEU A 167 0.07 -6.74 -6.66
C LEU A 167 -0.56 -7.06 -5.31
N TYR A 168 0.24 -7.13 -4.25
CA TYR A 168 -0.23 -7.38 -2.88
C TYR A 168 -0.08 -6.15 -2.03
N LEU A 169 -1.06 -5.90 -1.18
CA LEU A 169 -0.89 -4.99 -0.06
C LEU A 169 0.04 -5.64 0.97
N ILE A 170 1.05 -4.90 1.44
CA ILE A 170 1.92 -5.35 2.52
C ILE A 170 1.72 -4.41 3.70
N GLN A 171 1.22 -4.96 4.81
CA GLN A 171 1.10 -4.21 6.05
C GLN A 171 2.47 -4.13 6.71
N LEU A 172 2.98 -2.92 6.85
CA LEU A 172 4.26 -2.70 7.50
C LEU A 172 4.07 -2.75 9.03
N PRO A 173 4.95 -3.44 9.77
CA PRO A 173 4.93 -3.38 11.23
C PRO A 173 5.31 -1.98 11.73
N LYS A 174 5.13 -1.73 13.03
CA LYS A 174 5.43 -0.44 13.66
C LYS A 174 6.84 0.08 13.36
N LYS A 175 7.83 -0.81 13.30
CA LYS A 175 9.22 -0.50 12.94
C LYS A 175 9.77 -1.60 12.06
N LYS A 176 10.52 -1.23 11.02
CA LYS A 176 11.22 -2.18 10.14
C LYS A 176 12.45 -1.51 9.53
N VAL A 177 13.51 -2.28 9.33
CA VAL A 177 14.69 -1.82 8.59
C VAL A 177 14.61 -2.33 7.16
N LEU A 178 14.75 -1.42 6.20
CA LEU A 178 14.67 -1.70 4.77
C LEU A 178 15.99 -1.33 4.12
N SER A 179 16.72 -2.30 3.59
CA SER A 179 18.03 -2.09 2.96
C SER A 179 17.95 -2.17 1.44
N VAL A 180 18.30 -1.07 0.79
CA VAL A 180 18.17 -0.91 -0.66
C VAL A 180 19.55 -0.89 -1.33
N PRO A 181 19.70 -1.47 -2.54
CA PRO A 181 20.97 -1.42 -3.27
C PRO A 181 21.46 0.01 -3.52
N LYS A 182 22.78 0.24 -3.45
CA LYS A 182 23.40 1.57 -3.67
C LYS A 182 23.05 2.25 -5.00
N ASN A 183 22.68 1.48 -6.03
CA ASN A 183 22.27 1.98 -7.33
C ASN A 183 20.77 2.30 -7.42
N MET A 184 20.02 2.14 -6.34
CA MET A 184 18.60 2.44 -6.25
C MET A 184 18.33 3.34 -5.05
N LYS A 185 17.21 4.05 -5.08
CA LYS A 185 16.72 4.83 -3.94
C LYS A 185 15.33 4.33 -3.55
N LEU A 186 15.05 4.25 -2.26
CA LEU A 186 13.69 4.02 -1.77
C LEU A 186 13.05 5.39 -1.54
N LEU A 187 11.88 5.60 -2.13
CA LEU A 187 11.11 6.84 -2.00
C LEU A 187 9.72 6.52 -1.48
N ALA A 188 9.20 7.38 -0.60
CA ALA A 188 7.80 7.39 -0.23
C ALA A 188 7.06 8.33 -1.20
N VAL A 189 6.23 7.80 -2.07
CA VAL A 189 5.50 8.58 -3.09
C VAL A 189 4.04 8.74 -2.64
N PRO A 190 3.53 9.97 -2.46
CA PRO A 190 2.14 10.19 -2.06
C PRO A 190 1.16 9.75 -3.16
N LEU A 191 -0.03 9.29 -2.74
CA LEU A 191 -1.06 8.85 -3.69
C LEU A 191 -1.45 9.90 -4.73
N PHE A 192 -1.46 11.19 -4.38
CA PHE A 192 -1.81 12.25 -5.33
C PHE A 192 -0.76 12.43 -6.44
N GLU A 193 0.50 12.06 -6.21
CA GLU A 193 1.55 12.15 -7.25
C GLU A 193 1.45 10.98 -8.25
N LEU A 194 0.95 9.84 -7.78
CA LEU A 194 0.69 8.65 -8.61
C LEU A 194 -0.61 8.80 -9.43
N TYR A 195 -1.63 9.42 -8.86
CA TYR A 195 -2.96 9.51 -9.46
C TYR A 195 -2.90 10.20 -10.83
N ASP A 196 -3.44 9.51 -11.84
CA ASP A 196 -3.50 9.96 -13.24
C ASP A 196 -2.15 10.35 -13.87
N ASN A 197 -1.03 9.84 -13.33
CA ASN A 197 0.32 10.16 -13.79
C ASN A 197 0.99 9.01 -14.54
N THR A 198 0.28 8.50 -15.56
CA THR A 198 0.73 7.37 -16.38
C THR A 198 2.01 7.68 -17.16
N ALA A 199 2.24 8.94 -17.54
CA ALA A 199 3.43 9.36 -18.28
C ALA A 199 4.73 9.17 -17.49
N ARG A 200 4.70 9.38 -16.16
CA ARG A 200 5.88 9.24 -15.29
C ARG A 200 5.99 7.87 -14.65
N TYR A 201 4.88 7.30 -14.18
CA TYR A 201 4.89 6.07 -13.39
C TYR A 201 4.41 4.83 -14.17
N GLY A 202 3.88 5.01 -15.37
CA GLY A 202 3.26 3.93 -16.13
C GLY A 202 1.89 3.51 -15.57
N PRO A 203 1.11 2.73 -16.34
CA PRO A 203 -0.30 2.45 -16.03
C PRO A 203 -0.52 1.61 -14.77
N GLN A 204 0.44 0.78 -14.38
CA GLN A 204 0.31 -0.10 -13.21
C GLN A 204 0.42 0.69 -11.91
N LEU A 205 1.40 1.59 -11.83
CA LEU A 205 1.69 2.36 -10.63
C LEU A 205 0.71 3.52 -10.45
N SER A 206 0.32 4.18 -11.55
CA SER A 206 -0.69 5.24 -11.50
C SER A 206 -2.09 4.73 -11.15
N ALA A 207 -2.34 3.42 -11.25
CA ALA A 207 -3.58 2.79 -10.84
C ALA A 207 -3.66 2.54 -9.32
N ILE A 208 -2.54 2.56 -8.59
CA ILE A 208 -2.50 2.24 -7.15
C ILE A 208 -3.49 3.05 -6.31
N PRO A 209 -3.68 4.37 -6.53
CA PRO A 209 -4.69 5.13 -5.79
C PRO A 209 -6.11 4.56 -5.95
N HIS A 210 -6.47 4.06 -7.13
CA HIS A 210 -7.77 3.41 -7.35
C HIS A 210 -7.87 2.09 -6.56
N LEU A 211 -6.79 1.31 -6.52
CA LEU A 211 -6.76 0.02 -5.82
C LEU A 211 -6.85 0.19 -4.30
N LEU A 212 -6.21 1.24 -3.77
CA LEU A 212 -6.21 1.53 -2.33
C LEU A 212 -7.46 2.27 -1.87
N SER A 213 -8.24 2.88 -2.78
CA SER A 213 -9.43 3.68 -2.46
C SER A 213 -10.51 2.93 -1.69
N ARG A 214 -10.51 1.59 -1.73
CA ARG A 214 -11.45 0.77 -0.96
C ARG A 214 -11.15 0.78 0.53
N TYR A 215 -9.90 0.98 0.94
CA TYR A 215 -9.50 0.80 2.34
C TYR A 215 -9.72 2.04 3.18
N ASN A 216 -10.05 1.81 4.45
CA ASN A 216 -10.00 2.82 5.49
C ASN A 216 -8.61 2.82 6.11
N PHE A 217 -8.05 4.01 6.36
CA PHE A 217 -6.73 4.15 6.97
C PHE A 217 -6.83 4.77 8.36
N GLU A 218 -6.17 4.12 9.32
CA GLU A 218 -5.90 4.65 10.66
C GLU A 218 -4.43 5.10 10.70
N PHE A 219 -4.21 6.39 10.89
CA PHE A 219 -2.88 6.97 10.98
C PHE A 219 -2.47 7.05 12.44
N VAL A 220 -1.31 6.50 12.77
CA VAL A 220 -0.74 6.60 14.12
C VAL A 220 0.56 7.41 14.15
N ASP A 221 0.91 7.97 15.30
CA ASP A 221 2.21 8.60 15.54
C ASP A 221 3.32 7.57 15.82
N GLU A 222 4.53 8.04 16.14
CA GLU A 222 5.68 7.19 16.49
C GLU A 222 5.43 6.34 17.75
N ASN A 223 4.52 6.80 18.62
CA ASN A 223 4.17 6.17 19.87
C ASN A 223 2.98 5.19 19.75
N ASP A 224 2.41 5.02 18.55
CA ASP A 224 1.21 4.21 18.27
C ASP A 224 -0.10 4.82 18.79
N ASN A 225 -0.14 6.14 18.98
CA ASN A 225 -1.38 6.87 19.24
C ASN A 225 -2.07 7.23 17.91
N VAL A 226 -3.37 7.03 17.82
CA VAL A 226 -4.17 7.40 16.64
C VAL A 226 -4.22 8.92 16.51
N VAL A 227 -3.72 9.45 15.40
CA VAL A 227 -3.70 10.89 15.08
C VAL A 227 -4.76 11.28 14.07
N ALA A 228 -5.16 10.36 13.19
CA ALA A 228 -6.22 10.58 12.22
C ALA A 228 -6.83 9.25 11.76
N VAL A 229 -8.09 9.29 11.34
CA VAL A 229 -8.78 8.17 10.69
C VAL A 229 -9.44 8.69 9.42
N THR A 230 -9.30 7.99 8.30
CA THR A 230 -9.93 8.34 7.02
C THR A 230 -10.70 7.14 6.46
N PRO A 231 -12.00 7.28 6.15
CA PRO A 231 -12.84 8.45 6.40
C PRO A 231 -13.00 8.72 7.91
N GLY A 232 -13.27 9.98 8.29
CA GLY A 232 -13.40 10.37 9.69
C GLY A 232 -14.35 9.47 10.48
N GLY A 233 -14.03 9.24 11.76
CA GLY A 233 -14.82 8.37 12.63
C GLY A 233 -16.28 8.82 12.76
N PRO A 234 -17.15 7.99 13.37
CA PRO A 234 -18.59 8.22 13.46
C PRO A 234 -19.02 9.42 14.34
N ASP A 235 -18.15 10.40 14.57
CA ASP A 235 -18.48 11.62 15.30
C ASP A 235 -19.70 12.30 14.66
N GLN A 236 -20.77 12.38 15.44
CA GLN A 236 -22.11 12.83 15.06
C GLN A 236 -22.19 14.34 14.78
N HIS A 237 -21.05 15.03 14.65
CA HIS A 237 -21.02 16.44 14.34
C HIS A 237 -21.26 16.63 12.84
N LEU A 238 -22.43 17.15 12.50
CA LEU A 238 -22.78 17.60 11.15
C LEU A 238 -21.60 18.42 10.57
N PRO A 239 -20.98 17.98 9.45
CA PRO A 239 -19.85 18.67 8.87
C PRO A 239 -20.26 20.09 8.47
N ARG A 240 -19.55 21.09 8.99
CA ARG A 240 -19.76 22.50 8.63
C ARG A 240 -18.85 22.88 7.47
N THR A 241 -19.41 23.32 6.36
CA THR A 241 -18.65 23.86 5.24
C THR A 241 -18.04 25.21 5.64
N ARG A 242 -16.70 25.31 5.61
CA ARG A 242 -16.00 26.59 5.77
C ARG A 242 -15.74 27.16 4.37
N VAL A 243 -16.45 28.22 3.99
CA VAL A 243 -16.21 28.94 2.74
C VAL A 243 -14.95 29.80 2.95
N LEU A 244 -13.85 29.47 2.26
CA LEU A 244 -12.58 30.19 2.36
C LEU A 244 -12.56 31.52 1.57
N ALA A 245 -13.66 31.88 0.93
CA ALA A 245 -13.79 33.13 0.19
C ALA A 245 -14.44 34.21 1.06
N GLY A 246 -13.58 35.00 1.73
CA GLY A 246 -13.81 36.42 2.05
C GLY A 246 -14.82 36.79 3.15
N GLY A 247 -14.33 37.44 4.20
CA GLY A 247 -15.12 38.35 5.03
C GLY A 247 -15.00 38.11 6.55
N ASP A 248 -14.07 38.84 7.16
CA ASP A 248 -13.96 39.29 8.55
C ASP A 248 -14.59 38.49 9.70
N GLY A 249 -13.73 38.13 10.66
CA GLY A 249 -14.07 38.19 12.08
C GLY A 249 -14.54 36.89 12.75
N ALA A 250 -13.63 35.94 12.94
CA ALA A 250 -13.70 35.04 14.10
C ALA A 250 -12.28 34.59 14.43
N GLU A 251 -11.80 35.01 15.60
CA GLU A 251 -10.50 34.62 16.13
C GLU A 251 -10.39 33.09 16.24
N ASP A 252 -9.19 32.66 15.89
CA ASP A 252 -8.74 31.28 15.84
C ASP A 252 -8.75 30.63 17.24
N THR A 253 -9.51 29.54 17.37
CA THR A 253 -9.42 28.61 18.52
C THR A 253 -9.36 27.15 18.03
N GLY A 254 -8.95 26.95 16.78
CA GLY A 254 -9.09 25.67 16.06
C GLY A 254 -7.91 24.72 16.13
N MET A 255 -7.00 24.89 17.09
CA MET A 255 -6.06 23.85 17.55
C MET A 255 -5.80 24.12 19.03
N LEU A 256 -6.66 23.61 19.90
CA LEU A 256 -6.29 23.42 21.29
C LEU A 256 -5.79 22.00 21.45
N ASP A 257 -4.54 21.93 21.87
CA ASP A 257 -3.85 20.74 22.31
C ASP A 257 -4.73 19.96 23.31
N VAL A 258 -4.62 18.64 23.25
CA VAL A 258 -5.18 17.75 24.27
C VAL A 258 -4.41 18.02 25.57
N GLU A 259 -4.90 18.93 26.41
CA GLU A 259 -4.35 19.14 27.75
C GLU A 259 -4.84 18.06 28.72
N GLU A 260 -3.86 17.52 29.45
CA GLU A 260 -4.00 16.61 30.56
C GLU A 260 -4.94 17.13 31.67
N GLY A 261 -5.77 16.22 32.21
CA GLY A 261 -6.06 16.22 33.63
C GLY A 261 -7.52 16.45 34.02
N GLN A 262 -8.17 15.38 34.50
CA GLN A 262 -9.16 15.50 35.57
C GLN A 262 -8.58 14.93 36.86
N ARG A 263 -7.92 15.80 37.63
CA ARG A 263 -7.89 15.68 39.09
C ARG A 263 -9.21 16.23 39.62
N ILE A 264 -10.04 15.36 40.17
CA ILE A 264 -11.21 15.75 40.96
C ILE A 264 -10.78 15.72 42.43
N GLU A 265 -10.61 16.90 43.04
CA GLU A 265 -10.80 17.07 44.48
C GLU A 265 -11.50 18.41 44.73
N SER A 266 -12.72 18.35 45.28
CA SER A 266 -13.00 18.79 46.66
C SER A 266 -14.51 18.92 46.87
N HIS A 267 -15.03 18.09 47.78
CA HIS A 267 -16.23 18.40 48.55
C HIS A 267 -15.83 18.33 50.02
N HIS A 268 -16.05 19.46 50.71
CA HIS A 268 -16.15 19.70 52.16
C HIS A 268 -15.17 19.05 53.14
#